data_AF-A0A177AQ33-F1
#
_entry.id   AF-A0A177AQ33-F1
#
_cell.length_a   1.000
_cell.length_b   1.000
_cell.length_c   1.000
_cell.angle_alpha   90.00
_cell.angle_beta   90.00
_cell.angle_gamma   90.00
#
_symmetry.space_group_name_H-M   'P 1'
#
loop_
_entity.id
_entity.type
_entity.pdbx_description
1 polymer ?
#
loop_
_entity_poly.entity_id
_entity_poly.type
_entity_poly.pdbx_seq_one_letter_code
_entity_poly.pdbx_strand_id
1 'polypeptide(L)'
;MLRFITQKGFFNDIEKLPTIPAAVTAAVSWRKPGIYYPNNEILFDVLESINTLIDSQGRILQHEVVGKVLMNCHLSGMPMISIRFNDRIKKNNHSQGKLPFELEGIKFHQCVRLSDYSKSENILCIPPDGESELMTYKIRIM
;
A
#
# COMPACT_ATOMS: atom_id res chain seq x y z
N MET A 1 -34.82 -30.66 56.57
CA MET A 1 -34.52 -31.24 55.24
C MET A 1 -34.01 -30.11 54.34
N LEU A 2 -32.69 -29.93 54.22
CA LEU A 2 -32.08 -28.89 53.37
C LEU A 2 -31.53 -29.56 52.11
N ARG A 3 -32.05 -29.21 50.94
CA ARG A 3 -31.54 -29.66 49.64
C ARG A 3 -30.44 -28.69 49.19
N PHE A 4 -29.23 -29.20 49.01
CA PHE A 4 -28.16 -28.48 48.30
C PHE A 4 -28.34 -28.69 46.80
N ILE A 5 -28.36 -27.60 46.02
CA ILE A 5 -28.35 -27.64 44.56
C ILE A 5 -26.89 -27.49 44.13
N THR A 6 -26.30 -28.53 43.56
CA THR A 6 -25.00 -28.43 42.92
C THR A 6 -25.19 -28.01 41.46
N GLN A 7 -24.73 -26.82 41.11
CA GLN A 7 -24.67 -26.39 39.71
C GLN A 7 -23.39 -27.01 39.12
N LYS A 8 -23.52 -28.04 38.28
CA LYS A 8 -22.41 -28.51 37.45
C LYS A 8 -22.01 -27.35 36.53
N GLY A 9 -20.80 -26.82 36.73
CA GLY A 9 -20.25 -25.80 35.85
C GLY A 9 -20.18 -26.32 34.41
N PHE A 10 -20.66 -25.52 33.47
CA PHE A 10 -20.43 -25.68 32.04
C PHE A 10 -18.93 -25.38 31.77
N PHE A 11 -18.08 -26.38 31.96
CA PHE A 11 -16.65 -26.31 31.62
C PHE A 11 -16.34 -26.71 30.17
N ASN A 12 -17.36 -26.98 29.35
CA ASN A 12 -17.17 -27.49 27.98
C ASN A 12 -17.47 -26.47 26.86
N ASP A 13 -17.86 -25.23 27.17
CA ASP A 13 -18.19 -24.21 26.15
C ASP A 13 -17.09 -23.14 25.95
N ILE A 14 -15.87 -23.36 26.47
CA ILE A 14 -14.74 -22.44 26.23
C ILE A 14 -14.26 -22.54 24.76
N GLU A 15 -14.57 -23.62 24.04
CA GLU A 15 -14.20 -23.79 22.62
C GLU A 15 -15.10 -23.02 21.63
N LYS A 16 -16.17 -22.36 22.09
CA LYS A 16 -17.08 -21.58 21.22
C LYS A 16 -17.24 -20.12 21.66
N LEU A 17 -16.24 -19.56 22.33
CA LEU A 17 -16.11 -18.11 22.31
C LEU A 17 -15.86 -17.70 20.84
N PRO A 18 -16.60 -16.74 20.27
CA PRO A 18 -16.24 -16.20 18.96
C PRO A 18 -14.82 -15.66 19.11
N THR A 19 -13.85 -16.38 18.56
CA THR A 19 -12.46 -15.94 18.53
C THR A 19 -12.51 -14.56 17.90
N ILE A 20 -12.23 -13.52 18.70
CA ILE A 20 -12.18 -12.14 18.18
C ILE A 20 -11.32 -12.24 16.94
N PRO A 21 -11.83 -11.90 15.75
CA PRO A 21 -11.07 -12.11 14.52
C PRO A 21 -9.72 -11.45 14.72
N ALA A 22 -8.62 -12.17 14.47
CA ALA A 22 -7.28 -11.60 14.66
C ALA A 22 -7.10 -10.28 13.89
N ALA A 23 -7.92 -10.04 12.86
CA ALA A 23 -8.04 -8.76 12.16
C ALA A 23 -8.44 -7.56 13.05
N VAL A 24 -9.05 -7.78 14.22
CA VAL A 24 -9.49 -6.75 15.17
C VAL A 24 -8.41 -6.46 16.23
N THR A 25 -7.44 -7.35 16.43
CA THR A 25 -6.36 -7.21 17.45
C THR A 25 -4.93 -7.20 16.88
N ALA A 26 -4.74 -7.56 15.60
CA ALA A 26 -3.43 -7.58 14.95
C ALA A 26 -3.06 -6.20 14.38
N ALA A 27 -1.77 -5.85 14.46
CA ALA A 27 -1.20 -4.63 13.90
C ALA A 27 -1.30 -4.51 12.37
N VAL A 28 -1.77 -5.56 11.67
CA VAL A 28 -1.85 -5.66 10.21
C VAL A 28 -3.20 -6.29 9.85
N SER A 29 -4.13 -5.49 9.34
CA SER A 29 -5.50 -5.94 9.00
C SER A 29 -5.64 -6.41 7.54
N TRP A 30 -4.69 -6.11 6.67
CA TRP A 30 -4.77 -6.31 5.21
C TRP A 30 -4.06 -7.56 4.68
N ARG A 31 -3.39 -8.35 5.53
CA ARG A 31 -2.70 -9.58 5.13
C ARG A 31 -2.91 -10.70 6.14
N LYS A 32 -3.41 -11.85 5.67
CA LYS A 32 -3.65 -13.02 6.52
C LYS A 32 -2.33 -13.79 6.76
N PRO A 33 -2.13 -14.38 7.95
CA PRO A 33 -1.02 -15.30 8.19
C PRO A 33 -1.22 -16.62 7.43
N GLY A 34 -0.13 -17.37 7.21
CA GLY A 34 -0.16 -18.72 6.64
C GLY A 34 -0.32 -18.81 5.12
N ILE A 35 -0.24 -17.69 4.39
CA ILE A 35 -0.23 -17.67 2.92
C ILE A 35 1.02 -18.39 2.41
N TYR A 36 0.86 -19.25 1.41
CA TYR A 36 1.96 -19.99 0.79
C TYR A 36 1.79 -20.01 -0.73
N TYR A 37 2.87 -19.67 -1.42
CA TYR A 37 3.01 -19.84 -2.86
C TYR A 37 4.25 -20.68 -3.16
N PRO A 38 4.18 -21.62 -4.12
CA PRO A 38 5.33 -22.42 -4.52
C PRO A 38 6.45 -21.55 -5.12
N ASN A 39 6.07 -20.48 -5.82
CA ASN A 39 6.97 -19.45 -6.34
C ASN A 39 6.57 -18.11 -5.72
N ASN A 40 7.54 -17.40 -5.16
CA ASN A 40 7.31 -16.10 -4.55
C ASN A 40 7.58 -15.02 -5.59
N GLU A 41 6.54 -14.32 -6.02
CA GLU A 41 6.66 -13.24 -6.98
C GLU A 41 5.77 -12.05 -6.62
N ILE A 42 6.18 -10.87 -7.07
CA ILE A 42 5.41 -9.66 -6.96
C ILE A 42 5.58 -8.88 -8.25
N LEU A 43 4.46 -8.53 -8.87
CA LEU A 43 4.41 -7.80 -10.13
C LEU A 43 3.89 -6.39 -9.85
N PHE A 44 4.42 -5.42 -10.56
CA PHE A 44 3.99 -4.02 -10.46
C PHE A 44 3.65 -3.50 -11.85
N ASP A 45 2.43 -2.97 -12.00
CA ASP A 45 2.00 -2.29 -13.20
C ASP A 45 1.94 -0.78 -12.93
N VAL A 46 2.71 -0.02 -13.70
CA VAL A 46 2.70 1.44 -13.65
C VAL A 46 1.79 1.94 -14.76
N LEU A 47 0.65 2.51 -14.37
CA LEU A 47 -0.37 3.00 -15.28
C LEU A 47 -0.43 4.52 -15.21
N GLU A 48 -0.08 5.17 -16.31
CA GLU A 48 -0.06 6.63 -16.43
C GLU A 48 -1.07 7.11 -17.46
N SER A 49 -1.81 8.16 -17.12
CA SER A 49 -2.76 8.84 -18.00
C SER A 49 -2.35 10.29 -18.16
N ILE A 50 -2.22 10.74 -19.42
CA ILE A 50 -1.84 12.11 -19.75
C ILE A 50 -3.11 12.91 -20.01
N ASN A 51 -3.36 13.91 -19.19
CA ASN A 51 -4.40 14.91 -19.39
C ASN A 51 -3.77 16.13 -20.06
N THR A 52 -4.29 16.58 -21.19
CA THR A 52 -3.77 17.76 -21.90
C THR A 52 -4.91 18.60 -22.45
N LEU A 53 -4.80 19.92 -22.27
CA LEU A 53 -5.70 20.92 -22.85
C LEU A 53 -4.93 21.75 -23.87
N ILE A 54 -5.42 21.80 -25.10
CA ILE A 54 -4.79 22.50 -26.23
C ILE A 54 -5.77 23.54 -26.78
N ASP A 55 -5.29 24.74 -27.08
CA ASP A 55 -6.10 25.78 -27.71
C ASP A 55 -6.22 25.59 -29.24
N SER A 56 -7.03 26.42 -29.90
CA SER A 56 -7.21 26.35 -31.36
C SER A 56 -5.96 26.70 -32.17
N GLN A 57 -4.92 27.27 -31.53
CA GLN A 57 -3.64 27.59 -32.14
C GLN A 57 -2.58 26.50 -31.89
N GLY A 58 -2.95 25.39 -31.23
CA GLY A 58 -2.04 24.30 -30.92
C GLY A 58 -1.16 24.55 -29.69
N ARG A 59 -1.42 25.58 -28.89
CA ARG A 59 -0.69 25.86 -27.66
C ARG A 59 -1.23 25.00 -26.52
N ILE A 60 -0.33 24.38 -25.75
CA ILE A 60 -0.69 23.61 -24.56
C ILE A 60 -1.03 24.60 -23.43
N LEU A 61 -2.29 24.57 -22.99
CA LEU A 61 -2.79 25.38 -21.87
C LEU A 61 -2.58 24.67 -20.53
N GLN A 62 -2.71 23.34 -20.52
CA GLN A 62 -2.51 22.52 -19.34
C GLN A 62 -2.04 21.13 -19.74
N HIS A 63 -1.15 20.56 -18.95
CA HIS A 63 -0.77 19.16 -19.06
C HIS A 63 -0.46 18.60 -17.66
N GLU A 64 -0.97 17.40 -17.39
CA GLU A 64 -0.80 16.69 -16.13
C GLU A 64 -0.71 15.19 -16.43
N VAL A 65 0.18 14.49 -15.74
CA VAL A 65 0.19 13.02 -15.73
C VAL A 65 -0.41 12.55 -14.41
N VAL A 66 -1.44 11.71 -14.49
CA VAL A 66 -2.01 11.01 -13.34
C VAL A 66 -1.56 9.57 -13.40
N GLY A 67 -0.81 9.14 -12.41
CA GLY A 67 -0.25 7.81 -12.32
C GLY A 67 -0.85 6.99 -11.19
N LYS A 68 -0.92 5.67 -11.39
CA LYS A 68 -1.19 4.69 -10.34
C LYS A 68 -0.27 3.48 -10.49
N VAL A 69 0.15 2.92 -9.36
CA VAL A 69 0.96 1.71 -9.31
C VAL A 69 0.07 0.60 -8.76
N LEU A 70 -0.27 -0.35 -9.62
CA LEU A 70 -0.93 -1.59 -9.22
C LEU A 70 0.12 -2.61 -8.84
N MET A 71 -0.20 -3.45 -7.87
CA MET A 71 0.65 -4.50 -7.36
C MET A 71 -0.13 -5.80 -7.36
N ASN A 72 0.47 -6.87 -7.86
CA ASN A 72 -0.03 -8.23 -7.73
C ASN A 72 0.97 -9.07 -6.93
N CYS A 73 0.63 -9.34 -5.67
CA CYS A 73 1.55 -9.93 -4.70
C CYS A 73 1.23 -11.40 -4.44
N HIS A 74 2.11 -12.29 -4.90
CA HIS A 74 2.08 -13.73 -4.60
C HIS A 74 3.31 -14.11 -3.78
N LEU A 75 3.39 -13.60 -2.55
CA LEU A 75 4.47 -13.89 -1.61
C LEU A 75 3.95 -14.73 -0.44
N SER A 76 4.78 -15.60 0.10
CA SER A 76 4.45 -16.47 1.23
C SER A 76 4.67 -15.76 2.57
N GLY A 77 3.91 -16.14 3.59
CA GLY A 77 4.04 -15.64 4.96
C GLY A 77 3.67 -14.16 5.10
N MET A 78 4.45 -13.44 5.92
CA MET A 78 4.27 -12.03 6.25
C MET A 78 5.52 -11.22 5.82
N PRO A 79 5.78 -11.07 4.51
CA PRO A 79 7.00 -10.44 4.02
C PRO A 79 6.93 -8.93 4.25
N MET A 80 8.07 -8.35 4.61
CA MET A 80 8.28 -6.91 4.58
C MET A 80 9.06 -6.58 3.31
N ILE A 81 8.50 -5.70 2.47
CA ILE A 81 9.10 -5.28 1.21
C ILE A 81 9.52 -3.80 1.29
N SER A 82 10.59 -3.47 0.59
CA SER A 82 11.12 -2.11 0.44
C SER A 82 11.13 -1.75 -1.03
N ILE A 83 10.37 -0.73 -1.41
CA ILE A 83 10.27 -0.23 -2.79
C ILE A 83 10.81 1.20 -2.82
N ARG A 84 11.64 1.49 -3.82
CA ARG A 84 12.15 2.83 -4.08
C ARG A 84 12.02 3.14 -5.55
N PHE A 85 11.42 4.29 -5.86
CA PHE A 85 11.38 4.81 -7.22
C PHE A 85 12.66 5.59 -7.52
N ASN A 86 13.03 5.68 -8.80
CA ASN A 86 14.24 6.38 -9.19
C ASN A 86 14.12 7.88 -8.86
N ASP A 87 14.91 8.31 -7.88
CA ASP A 87 15.01 9.70 -7.41
C ASP A 87 15.84 10.60 -8.35
N ARG A 88 15.88 10.28 -9.65
CA ARG A 88 16.52 11.17 -10.62
C ARG A 88 15.74 12.48 -10.77
N ILE A 89 14.48 12.52 -10.34
CA ILE A 89 13.55 13.65 -10.42
C ILE A 89 14.00 14.82 -9.53
N LYS A 90 14.66 14.56 -8.39
CA LYS A 90 14.89 15.60 -7.35
C LYS A 90 16.33 16.10 -7.21
N LYS A 91 17.28 15.59 -7.99
CA LYS A 91 18.70 16.00 -7.85
C LYS A 91 18.98 17.35 -8.47
N ASN A 92 18.63 18.41 -7.74
CA ASN A 92 19.31 19.69 -7.77
C ASN A 92 20.69 19.55 -7.12
N ASN A 93 21.66 18.99 -7.84
CA ASN A 93 23.06 19.26 -7.53
C ASN A 93 23.54 20.31 -8.53
N HIS A 94 24.03 21.43 -7.99
CA HIS A 94 24.65 22.56 -8.66
C HIS A 94 25.15 22.27 -10.09
N SER A 95 24.67 23.08 -11.04
CA SER A 95 25.05 23.13 -12.46
C SER A 95 24.26 22.16 -13.37
N GLN A 96 23.35 22.75 -14.15
CA GLN A 96 22.62 22.20 -15.30
C GLN A 96 21.26 21.54 -15.02
N GLY A 97 20.20 22.31 -15.30
CA GLY A 97 18.87 21.81 -15.65
C GLY A 97 18.01 21.31 -14.49
N LYS A 98 17.15 22.19 -13.94
CA LYS A 98 15.97 21.75 -13.17
C LYS A 98 15.18 20.78 -14.06
N LEU A 99 15.04 19.53 -13.65
CA LEU A 99 14.12 18.61 -14.33
C LEU A 99 12.70 19.18 -14.21
N PRO A 100 11.92 19.23 -15.30
CA PRO A 100 10.71 20.06 -15.39
C PRO A 100 9.49 19.50 -14.63
N PHE A 101 9.67 18.52 -13.74
CA PHE A 101 8.57 17.75 -13.21
C PHE A 101 8.66 17.53 -11.70
N GLU A 102 7.55 17.79 -11.02
CA GLU A 102 7.38 17.61 -9.58
C GLU A 102 6.29 16.56 -9.32
N LEU A 103 6.57 15.64 -8.40
CA LEU A 103 5.63 14.60 -7.98
C LEU A 103 4.74 15.17 -6.88
N GLU A 104 3.45 15.31 -7.16
CA GLU A 104 2.44 15.88 -6.28
C GLU A 104 1.34 14.86 -5.96
N GLY A 105 0.55 15.16 -4.92
CA GLY A 105 -0.72 14.46 -4.65
C GLY A 105 -0.60 12.96 -4.39
N ILE A 106 0.54 12.51 -3.86
CA ILE A 106 0.79 11.09 -3.62
C ILE A 106 -0.18 10.55 -2.56
N LYS A 107 -0.82 9.42 -2.88
CA LYS A 107 -1.62 8.65 -1.91
C LYS A 107 -1.13 7.22 -1.91
N PHE A 108 -1.06 6.63 -0.73
CA PHE A 108 -0.60 5.25 -0.54
C PHE A 108 -1.71 4.35 -0.05
N HIS A 109 -1.57 3.07 -0.35
CA HIS A 109 -2.28 2.02 0.37
C HIS A 109 -1.94 2.05 1.86
N GLN A 110 -2.89 1.66 2.71
CA GLN A 110 -2.73 1.60 4.17
C GLN A 110 -1.57 0.70 4.64
N CYS A 111 -1.04 -0.16 3.77
CA CYS A 111 0.08 -1.02 4.11
C CYS A 111 1.42 -0.28 4.21
N VAL A 112 1.51 0.95 3.68
CA VAL A 112 2.73 1.75 3.63
C VAL A 112 2.92 2.53 4.92
N ARG A 113 4.13 2.47 5.48
CA ARG A 113 4.52 3.27 6.64
C ARG A 113 4.92 4.68 6.22
N LEU A 114 3.97 5.61 6.32
CA LEU A 114 4.18 7.02 5.93
C LEU A 114 5.37 7.68 6.65
N SER A 115 5.62 7.34 7.92
CA SER A 115 6.75 7.87 8.71
C SER A 115 8.13 7.54 8.12
N ASP A 116 8.26 6.39 7.46
CA ASP A 116 9.51 5.94 6.85
C ASP A 116 9.70 6.58 5.48
N TYR A 117 8.59 6.70 4.73
CA TYR A 117 8.56 7.39 3.45
C TYR A 117 8.95 8.86 3.58
N SER A 118 8.38 9.60 4.55
CA SER A 118 8.69 11.02 4.74
C SER A 118 10.17 11.32 5.04
N LYS A 119 10.93 10.32 5.52
CA LYS A 119 12.35 10.48 5.89
C LYS A 119 13.31 10.12 4.77
N SER A 120 12.95 9.13 3.96
CA SER A 120 13.89 8.44 3.07
C SER A 120 13.35 8.18 1.67
N GLU A 121 12.11 8.59 1.41
CA GLU A 121 11.36 8.31 0.18
C GLU A 121 11.29 6.82 -0.17
N ASN A 122 11.47 5.98 0.85
CA ASN A 122 11.44 4.53 0.75
C ASN A 122 10.08 4.03 1.20
N ILE A 123 9.42 3.23 0.37
CA ILE A 123 8.14 2.62 0.69
C ILE A 123 8.43 1.30 1.37
N LEU A 124 8.19 1.25 2.68
CA LEU A 124 8.25 0.04 3.49
C LEU A 124 6.82 -0.43 3.79
N CYS A 125 6.49 -1.66 3.40
CA CYS A 125 5.16 -2.22 3.64
C CYS A 125 5.16 -3.75 3.79
N ILE A 126 4.08 -4.25 4.38
CA ILE A 126 3.66 -5.64 4.26
C ILE A 126 2.53 -5.64 3.23
N PRO A 127 2.72 -6.12 2.00
CA PRO A 127 1.72 -5.98 0.94
C PRO A 127 0.46 -6.85 1.21
N PRO A 128 -0.76 -6.40 0.85
CA PRO A 128 -1.90 -7.28 0.71
C PRO A 128 -1.58 -8.45 -0.23
N ASP A 129 -2.33 -9.54 -0.10
CA ASP A 129 -2.21 -10.68 -1.00
C ASP A 129 -3.02 -10.46 -2.28
N GLY A 130 -2.47 -10.88 -3.42
CA GLY A 130 -3.08 -10.68 -4.74
C GLY A 130 -3.02 -9.23 -5.24
N GLU A 131 -4.02 -8.85 -6.04
CA GLU A 131 -4.10 -7.54 -6.70
C GLU A 131 -4.54 -6.42 -5.73
N SER A 132 -3.79 -5.31 -5.72
CA SER A 132 -4.13 -4.10 -4.98
C SER A 132 -3.47 -2.86 -5.59
N GLU A 133 -4.05 -1.68 -5.36
CA GLU A 133 -3.40 -0.41 -5.71
C GLU A 133 -2.42 -0.04 -4.59
N LEU A 134 -1.13 0.09 -4.92
CA LEU A 134 -0.08 0.48 -3.97
C LEU A 134 -0.09 2.00 -3.74
N MET A 135 -0.14 2.78 -4.82
CA MET A 135 -0.14 4.23 -4.74
C MET A 135 -0.74 4.90 -5.97
N THR A 136 -1.17 6.14 -5.78
CA THR A 136 -1.46 7.10 -6.85
C THR A 136 -0.56 8.32 -6.72
N TYR A 137 -0.25 8.96 -7.84
CA TYR A 137 0.57 10.15 -7.90
C TYR A 137 0.14 11.05 -9.05
N LYS A 138 0.54 12.32 -8.98
CA LYS A 138 0.37 13.29 -10.05
C LYS A 138 1.72 13.88 -10.39
N ILE A 139 1.97 14.10 -11.67
CA ILE A 139 3.14 14.83 -12.13
C ILE A 139 2.64 16.05 -12.88
N ARG A 140 3.02 17.21 -12.38
CA ARG A 140 2.84 18.47 -13.10
C ARG A 140 4.13 18.75 -13.85
N ILE A 141 4.02 18.82 -15.18
CA ILE A 141 5.11 19.23 -16.03
C ILE A 141 4.97 20.76 -16.16
N MET A 142 6.04 21.48 -15.81
CA MET A 142 6.12 22.94 -15.87
C MET A 142 6.50 23.43 -17.27
#